data_AF-A0A2P5NWG5-F1
#
_entry.id   AF-A0A2P5NWG5-F1
#
_cell.length_a   1.000
_cell.length_b   1.000
_cell.length_c   1.000
_cell.angle_alpha   90.00
_cell.angle_beta   90.00
_cell.angle_gamma   90.00
#
_symmetry.space_group_name_H-M   'P 1'
#
loop_
_entity.id
_entity.type
_entity.pdbx_description
1 polymer ?
#
loop_
_entity_poly.entity_id
_entity_poly.type
_entity_poly.pdbx_seq_one_letter_code
_entity_poly.pdbx_strand_id
1 'polypeptide(L)'
;MKNNKLFVLGIFLAFNAFKAQATLFDRGSGLIYDDFLNVTWFQDANLLGTLENTNGYDSTVNAILDANNGVIDVRPNSYIGVNENGTYPLLSNYFGNNGIMQWGAAKGFINYLNIIEYKGYNNWRLPTRFPTASSNISYKIADITSELGYMYFANLNNISSCTPSEYLCNLSSTQAVWSASNNVSFLDSVNENTVKSFNNLNLAQPYFWSDIETSPESGLAWYFGIHTGQQDITNKGFKMNAWILRDGDVATTTVPSPSALLLICSSLLSFICFKLRNIA
;
A
#
# COMPACT_ATOMS: atom_id res chain seq x y z
N MET A 1 -60.28 1.23 -36.63
CA MET A 1 -60.03 2.45 -35.83
C MET A 1 -59.34 2.05 -34.52
N LYS A 2 -58.06 2.45 -34.38
CA LYS A 2 -57.24 2.74 -33.19
C LYS A 2 -57.46 1.90 -31.91
N ASN A 3 -56.56 0.99 -31.53
CA ASN A 3 -55.27 1.22 -30.84
C ASN A 3 -55.39 1.91 -29.47
N ASN A 4 -55.18 1.17 -28.37
CA ASN A 4 -53.95 1.25 -27.56
C ASN A 4 -54.08 0.45 -26.25
N LYS A 5 -53.42 -0.71 -26.19
CA LYS A 5 -52.99 -1.33 -24.95
C LYS A 5 -51.83 -0.50 -24.41
N LEU A 6 -52.03 0.28 -23.35
CA LEU A 6 -50.92 0.90 -22.63
C LEU A 6 -50.70 0.14 -21.32
N PHE A 7 -49.83 -0.85 -21.42
CA PHE A 7 -49.27 -1.61 -20.32
C PHE A 7 -48.17 -0.75 -19.71
N VAL A 8 -48.46 0.01 -18.65
CA VAL A 8 -47.43 0.73 -17.90
C VAL A 8 -46.84 -0.25 -16.89
N LEU A 9 -45.88 -1.05 -17.36
CA LEU A 9 -45.00 -1.81 -16.48
C LEU A 9 -43.97 -0.82 -15.93
N GLY A 10 -44.13 -0.44 -14.66
CA GLY A 10 -43.16 0.40 -13.96
C GLY A 10 -41.82 -0.32 -13.89
N ILE A 11 -40.85 0.14 -14.67
CA ILE A 11 -39.45 -0.27 -14.53
C ILE A 11 -38.92 0.40 -13.26
N PHE A 12 -38.93 -0.34 -12.15
CA PHE A 12 -38.03 -0.06 -11.04
C PHE A 12 -36.61 -0.40 -11.51
N LEU A 13 -35.93 0.58 -12.12
CA LEU A 13 -34.48 0.55 -12.28
C LEU A 13 -33.89 0.70 -10.88
N ALA A 14 -33.65 -0.42 -10.22
CA ALA A 14 -32.76 -0.47 -9.07
C ALA A 14 -31.38 -0.01 -9.57
N PHE A 15 -31.07 1.26 -9.31
CA PHE A 15 -29.69 1.74 -9.30
C PHE A 15 -28.98 1.03 -8.14
N ASN A 16 -28.61 -0.24 -8.35
CA ASN A 16 -27.48 -0.81 -7.64
C ASN A 16 -26.26 -0.09 -8.20
N ALA A 17 -25.94 1.06 -7.62
CA ALA A 17 -24.61 1.61 -7.74
C ALA A 17 -23.69 0.57 -7.12
N PHE A 18 -23.14 -0.31 -7.96
CA PHE A 18 -21.94 -1.05 -7.61
C PHE A 18 -20.93 0.03 -7.25
N LYS A 19 -20.69 0.25 -5.96
CA LYS A 19 -19.45 0.90 -5.55
C LYS A 19 -18.37 0.05 -6.20
N ALA A 20 -17.58 0.63 -7.10
CA ALA A 20 -16.36 -0.01 -7.56
C ALA A 20 -15.52 -0.25 -6.31
N GLN A 21 -15.65 -1.43 -5.71
CA GLN A 21 -14.85 -1.84 -4.58
C GLN A 21 -13.50 -2.19 -5.18
N ALA A 22 -12.43 -1.57 -4.68
CA ALA A 22 -11.09 -1.90 -5.09
C ALA A 22 -10.87 -3.40 -4.99
N THR A 23 -10.27 -3.96 -6.03
CA THR A 23 -9.96 -5.37 -6.10
C THR A 23 -8.50 -5.55 -5.73
N LEU A 24 -8.28 -6.36 -4.70
CA LEU A 24 -6.96 -6.82 -4.32
C LEU A 24 -6.64 -8.11 -5.06
N PHE A 25 -5.46 -8.15 -5.67
CA PHE A 25 -4.99 -9.31 -6.42
C PHE A 25 -3.72 -9.85 -5.80
N ASP A 26 -3.72 -11.13 -5.43
CA ASP A 26 -2.50 -11.82 -5.03
C ASP A 26 -1.61 -12.05 -6.25
N ARG A 27 -0.43 -11.43 -6.27
CA ARG A 27 0.59 -11.60 -7.33
C ARG A 27 1.60 -12.68 -6.99
N GLY A 28 1.38 -13.41 -5.91
CA GLY A 28 2.31 -14.39 -5.37
C GLY A 28 3.51 -13.73 -4.70
N SER A 29 4.39 -14.55 -4.13
CA SER A 29 5.62 -14.10 -3.46
C SER A 29 5.40 -13.04 -2.37
N GLY A 30 4.18 -12.93 -1.81
CA GLY A 30 3.82 -11.94 -0.79
C GLY A 30 3.62 -10.52 -1.34
N LEU A 31 3.19 -10.37 -2.59
CA LEU A 31 2.88 -9.08 -3.23
C LEU A 31 1.39 -9.01 -3.57
N ILE A 32 0.72 -7.95 -3.11
CA ILE A 32 -0.73 -7.75 -3.30
C ILE A 32 -0.96 -6.47 -4.09
N TYR A 33 -1.51 -6.59 -5.29
CA TYR A 33 -1.82 -5.45 -6.16
C TYR A 33 -3.21 -4.89 -5.85
N ASP A 34 -3.29 -3.56 -5.70
CA ASP A 34 -4.51 -2.78 -5.57
C ASP A 34 -4.75 -2.03 -6.88
N ASP A 35 -5.81 -2.39 -7.60
CA ASP A 35 -6.09 -1.83 -8.93
C ASP A 35 -6.70 -0.43 -8.89
N PHE A 36 -7.30 -0.03 -7.78
CA PHE A 36 -7.88 1.29 -7.63
C PHE A 36 -6.80 2.33 -7.34
N LEU A 37 -5.89 2.03 -6.42
CA LEU A 37 -4.74 2.87 -6.10
C LEU A 37 -3.61 2.73 -7.13
N ASN A 38 -3.63 1.66 -7.94
CA ASN A 38 -2.56 1.27 -8.86
C ASN A 38 -1.20 1.16 -8.14
N VAL A 39 -1.19 0.39 -7.05
CA VAL A 39 0.00 0.13 -6.23
C VAL A 39 0.09 -1.35 -5.86
N THR A 40 1.30 -1.84 -5.63
CA THR A 40 1.54 -3.19 -5.10
C THR A 40 2.09 -3.09 -3.68
N TRP A 41 1.36 -3.65 -2.73
CA TRP A 41 1.72 -3.73 -1.31
C TRP A 41 2.52 -5.00 -1.04
N PHE A 42 3.41 -4.94 -0.04
CA PHE A 42 3.82 -6.17 0.62
C PHE A 42 2.65 -6.76 1.43
N GLN A 43 2.46 -8.07 1.30
CA GLN A 43 1.53 -8.83 2.13
C GLN A 43 1.95 -8.81 3.61
N ASP A 44 3.26 -8.74 3.87
CA ASP A 44 3.82 -8.55 5.20
C ASP A 44 3.88 -7.06 5.54
N ALA A 45 3.01 -6.62 6.45
CA ALA A 45 2.97 -5.22 6.88
C ALA A 45 4.15 -4.83 7.80
N ASN A 46 4.92 -5.80 8.30
CA ASN A 46 6.11 -5.58 9.14
C ASN A 46 7.33 -6.32 8.58
N LEU A 47 7.68 -6.02 7.33
CA LEU A 47 8.79 -6.67 6.64
C LEU A 47 10.12 -6.53 7.41
N LEU A 48 10.40 -5.38 8.04
CA LEU A 48 11.62 -5.21 8.83
C LEU A 48 11.67 -6.20 9.99
N GLY A 49 10.58 -6.34 10.74
CA GLY A 49 10.51 -7.28 11.87
C GLY A 49 10.70 -8.73 11.41
N THR A 50 10.17 -9.10 10.25
CA THR A 50 10.41 -10.41 9.63
C THR A 50 11.89 -10.60 9.27
N LEU A 51 12.55 -9.59 8.70
CA LEU A 51 13.98 -9.65 8.36
C LEU A 51 14.85 -9.73 9.63
N GLU A 52 14.55 -8.95 10.66
CA GLU A 52 15.23 -9.00 11.97
C GLU A 52 15.12 -10.40 12.59
N ASN A 53 13.94 -11.00 12.57
CA ASN A 53 13.71 -12.35 13.10
C ASN A 53 14.42 -13.43 12.27
N THR A 54 14.54 -13.24 10.96
CA THR A 54 15.13 -14.24 10.05
C THR A 54 16.66 -14.17 10.05
N ASN A 55 17.21 -12.95 10.00
CA ASN A 55 18.65 -12.72 9.79
C ASN A 55 19.38 -12.27 11.06
N GLY A 56 18.65 -11.93 12.12
CA GLY A 56 19.16 -11.27 13.32
C GLY A 56 19.09 -9.75 13.21
N TYR A 57 18.80 -9.10 14.34
CA TYR A 57 18.67 -7.64 14.44
C TYR A 57 19.93 -6.92 13.97
N ASP A 58 21.10 -7.23 14.55
CA ASP A 58 22.36 -6.54 14.23
C ASP A 58 22.75 -6.73 12.76
N SER A 59 22.58 -7.93 12.22
CA SER A 59 22.86 -8.23 10.81
C SER A 59 21.98 -7.40 9.88
N THR A 60 20.67 -7.35 10.17
CA THR A 60 19.70 -6.60 9.36
C THR A 60 19.95 -5.11 9.41
N VAL A 61 20.14 -4.56 10.61
CA VAL A 61 20.38 -3.12 10.80
C VAL A 61 21.71 -2.71 10.17
N ASN A 62 22.80 -3.47 10.38
CA ASN A 62 24.09 -3.13 9.77
C ASN A 62 24.03 -3.16 8.25
N ALA A 63 23.34 -4.13 7.64
CA ALA A 63 23.14 -4.16 6.18
C ALA A 63 22.42 -2.90 5.67
N ILE A 64 21.42 -2.40 6.41
CA ILE A 64 20.73 -1.14 6.08
C ILE A 64 21.70 0.05 6.22
N LEU A 65 22.46 0.12 7.31
CA LEU A 65 23.44 1.20 7.53
C LEU A 65 24.49 1.24 6.42
N ASP A 66 25.03 0.09 6.05
CA ASP A 66 26.08 -0.06 5.04
C ASP A 66 25.56 0.36 3.65
N ALA A 67 24.35 -0.06 3.28
CA ALA A 67 23.73 0.34 2.01
C ALA A 67 23.47 1.84 1.89
N ASN A 68 23.37 2.55 3.02
CA ASN A 68 23.17 3.99 3.08
C ASN A 68 24.48 4.76 3.35
N ASN A 69 25.63 4.08 3.41
CA ASN A 69 26.91 4.68 3.84
C ASN A 69 26.80 5.44 5.18
N GLY A 70 25.90 5.00 6.07
CA GLY A 70 25.65 5.63 7.36
C GLY A 70 25.00 7.02 7.31
N VAL A 71 24.42 7.45 6.19
CA VAL A 71 23.79 8.78 6.04
C VAL A 71 22.42 8.71 5.34
N ILE A 72 21.60 9.75 5.53
CA ILE A 72 20.34 9.98 4.82
C ILE A 72 20.19 11.46 4.44
N ASP A 73 19.49 11.74 3.34
CA ASP A 73 19.27 13.10 2.82
C ASP A 73 18.01 13.77 3.38
N VAL A 74 17.46 13.22 4.45
CA VAL A 74 16.23 13.70 5.09
C VAL A 74 16.45 13.85 6.59
N ARG A 75 15.86 14.88 7.18
CA ARG A 75 16.02 15.17 8.60
C ARG A 75 15.39 14.04 9.44
N PRO A 76 16.17 13.28 10.25
CA PRO A 76 15.67 12.12 10.97
C PRO A 76 14.79 12.47 12.17
N ASN A 77 15.03 13.61 12.84
CA ASN A 77 14.22 14.09 13.96
C ASN A 77 14.35 15.60 14.19
N SER A 78 13.43 16.16 14.98
CA SER A 78 13.32 17.60 15.27
C SER A 78 14.46 18.19 16.10
N TYR A 79 15.32 17.36 16.69
CA TYR A 79 16.34 17.77 17.66
C TYR A 79 17.77 17.71 17.12
N ILE A 80 17.95 17.29 15.86
CA ILE A 80 19.26 17.18 15.21
C ILE A 80 19.50 18.33 14.24
N GLY A 81 20.73 18.87 14.26
CA GLY A 81 21.26 19.85 13.31
C GLY A 81 21.79 19.19 12.03
N VAL A 82 21.98 19.99 10.97
CA VAL A 82 22.40 19.52 9.63
C VAL A 82 23.92 19.31 9.59
N ASN A 83 24.41 18.26 8.91
CA ASN A 83 25.84 18.21 8.56
C ASN A 83 26.14 19.27 7.49
N GLU A 84 27.42 19.64 7.34
CA GLU A 84 27.88 20.67 6.38
C GLU A 84 27.43 20.41 4.93
N ASN A 85 27.22 19.14 4.56
CA ASN A 85 26.82 18.71 3.22
C ASN A 85 25.30 18.50 3.04
N GLY A 86 24.47 18.86 4.03
CA GLY A 86 23.02 18.69 3.97
C GLY A 86 22.51 17.27 4.29
N THR A 87 23.40 16.32 4.57
CA THR A 87 23.04 14.95 4.99
C THR A 87 22.89 14.85 6.51
N TYR A 88 22.29 13.76 6.96
CA TYR A 88 22.11 13.43 8.38
C TYR A 88 22.63 12.02 8.68
N PRO A 89 23.17 11.76 9.87
CA PRO A 89 23.63 10.42 10.23
C PRO A 89 22.44 9.45 10.31
N LEU A 90 22.60 8.25 9.77
CA LEU A 90 21.72 7.11 9.99
C LEU A 90 22.36 6.22 11.07
N LEU A 91 21.71 6.11 12.22
CA LEU A 91 22.28 5.45 13.39
C LEU A 91 21.50 4.18 13.75
N SER A 92 22.20 3.17 14.29
CA SER A 92 21.58 1.91 14.72
C SER A 92 20.50 2.11 15.78
N ASN A 93 20.62 3.13 16.64
CA ASN A 93 19.62 3.44 17.67
C ASN A 93 18.31 4.01 17.10
N TYR A 94 18.25 4.35 15.81
CA TYR A 94 17.02 4.74 15.11
C TYR A 94 16.13 3.52 14.80
N PHE A 95 16.70 2.31 14.85
CA PHE A 95 15.98 1.05 14.76
C PHE A 95 15.66 0.50 16.16
N GLY A 96 14.63 -0.31 16.27
CA GLY A 96 14.29 -1.04 17.49
C GLY A 96 13.76 -2.42 17.15
N ASN A 97 13.81 -3.33 18.11
CA ASN A 97 13.38 -4.71 17.91
C ASN A 97 11.93 -4.81 17.43
N ASN A 98 11.65 -5.84 16.64
CA ASN A 98 10.33 -6.16 16.07
C ASN A 98 9.91 -5.22 14.94
N GLY A 99 10.87 -4.69 14.18
CA GLY A 99 10.63 -3.95 12.95
C GLY A 99 10.15 -2.52 13.13
N ILE A 100 10.32 -1.94 14.33
CA ILE A 100 9.99 -0.54 14.57
C ILE A 100 11.20 0.35 14.30
N MET A 101 10.99 1.50 13.69
CA MET A 101 12.06 2.42 13.30
C MET A 101 11.60 3.88 13.32
N GLN A 102 12.54 4.79 13.50
CA GLN A 102 12.31 6.23 13.29
C GLN A 102 12.04 6.53 11.82
N TRP A 103 11.43 7.68 11.54
CA TRP A 103 11.05 8.02 10.16
C TRP A 103 12.26 8.06 9.22
N GLY A 104 13.38 8.67 9.65
CA GLY A 104 14.62 8.66 8.87
C GLY A 104 15.20 7.24 8.64
N ALA A 105 15.03 6.34 9.61
CA ALA A 105 15.41 4.95 9.46
C ALA A 105 14.49 4.18 8.51
N ALA A 106 13.19 4.51 8.45
CA ALA A 106 12.28 4.00 7.43
C ALA A 106 12.72 4.40 6.02
N LYS A 107 13.19 5.63 5.84
CA LYS A 107 13.75 6.10 4.56
C LYS A 107 15.03 5.34 4.20
N GLY A 108 15.92 5.11 5.16
CA GLY A 108 17.10 4.27 4.96
C GLY A 108 16.76 2.81 4.62
N PHE A 109 15.73 2.25 5.26
CA PHE A 109 15.25 0.90 4.97
C PHE A 109 14.66 0.77 3.56
N ILE A 110 13.87 1.75 3.11
CA ILE A 110 13.41 1.83 1.72
C ILE A 110 14.58 1.87 0.74
N ASN A 111 15.58 2.72 1.00
CA ASN A 111 16.77 2.81 0.15
C ASN A 111 17.51 1.47 0.07
N TYR A 112 17.68 0.80 1.22
CA TYR A 112 18.25 -0.55 1.26
C TYR A 112 17.49 -1.54 0.37
N LEU A 113 16.16 -1.63 0.50
CA LEU A 113 15.34 -2.51 -0.33
C LEU A 113 15.48 -2.22 -1.83
N ASN A 114 15.66 -0.95 -2.18
CA ASN A 114 15.84 -0.52 -3.56
C ASN A 114 17.22 -0.87 -4.11
N ILE A 115 18.27 -0.72 -3.30
CA ILE A 115 19.65 -1.07 -3.66
C ILE A 115 19.80 -2.57 -3.91
N ILE A 116 19.18 -3.40 -3.07
CA ILE A 116 19.25 -4.87 -3.21
C ILE A 116 18.24 -5.43 -4.22
N GLU A 117 17.47 -4.56 -4.88
CA GLU A 117 16.37 -4.91 -5.78
C GLU A 117 15.44 -5.96 -5.17
N TYR A 118 14.95 -5.71 -3.94
CA TYR A 118 14.21 -6.72 -3.19
C TYR A 118 12.98 -7.22 -3.98
N LYS A 119 12.90 -8.55 -4.14
CA LYS A 119 11.93 -9.25 -5.03
C LYS A 119 11.98 -8.82 -6.51
N GLY A 120 13.12 -8.34 -6.99
CA GLY A 120 13.36 -7.93 -8.38
C GLY A 120 12.92 -6.50 -8.70
N TYR A 121 12.68 -5.66 -7.68
CA TYR A 121 12.20 -4.29 -7.85
C TYR A 121 13.01 -3.30 -7.02
N ASN A 122 13.20 -2.09 -7.55
CA ASN A 122 14.03 -1.03 -6.97
C ASN A 122 13.30 0.30 -6.76
N ASN A 123 11.96 0.28 -6.76
CA ASN A 123 11.11 1.45 -6.63
C ASN A 123 10.12 1.32 -5.44
N TRP A 124 10.53 0.61 -4.39
CA TRP A 124 9.81 0.55 -3.12
C TRP A 124 9.76 1.93 -2.47
N ARG A 125 8.65 2.21 -1.80
CA ARG A 125 8.41 3.46 -1.08
C ARG A 125 7.50 3.26 0.13
N LEU A 126 7.52 4.25 1.01
CA LEU A 126 6.46 4.41 1.99
C LEU A 126 5.18 4.93 1.30
N PRO A 127 4.02 4.82 1.94
CA PRO A 127 2.79 5.42 1.44
C PRO A 127 2.93 6.95 1.30
N THR A 128 2.57 7.50 0.14
CA THR A 128 2.80 8.92 -0.22
C THR A 128 1.50 9.71 -0.35
N ARG A 129 0.36 9.06 -0.59
CA ARG A 129 -0.92 9.77 -0.70
C ARG A 129 -1.49 10.03 0.70
N PHE A 130 -1.89 11.27 0.96
CA PHE A 130 -2.42 11.72 2.25
C PHE A 130 -3.59 12.70 2.06
N PRO A 131 -4.54 12.82 3.01
CA PRO A 131 -5.50 13.91 3.01
C PRO A 131 -4.77 15.24 2.94
N THR A 132 -5.16 16.08 1.98
CA THR A 132 -4.73 17.48 1.96
C THR A 132 -5.08 18.08 3.31
N ALA A 133 -4.07 18.58 4.03
CA ALA A 133 -4.29 19.39 5.21
C ALA A 133 -5.05 20.64 4.76
N SER A 134 -6.38 20.61 4.81
CA SER A 134 -7.13 21.84 4.89
C SER A 134 -6.58 22.58 6.12
N SER A 135 -6.21 23.84 5.90
CA SER A 135 -5.56 24.72 6.87
C SER A 135 -6.05 24.46 8.30
N ASN A 136 -5.13 24.02 9.17
CA ASN A 136 -5.26 23.86 10.63
C ASN A 136 -5.64 22.48 11.19
N ILE A 137 -5.79 21.43 10.39
CA ILE A 137 -6.09 20.10 10.95
C ILE A 137 -5.00 19.09 10.60
N SER A 138 -4.09 18.89 11.57
CA SER A 138 -3.06 17.85 11.59
C SER A 138 -3.59 16.44 11.86
N TYR A 139 -4.89 16.29 12.07
CA TYR A 139 -5.53 15.04 12.50
C TYR A 139 -6.71 14.66 11.60
N LYS A 140 -6.75 13.43 11.11
CA LYS A 140 -7.86 12.89 10.32
C LYS A 140 -8.23 11.49 10.83
N ILE A 141 -9.50 11.14 10.73
CA ILE A 141 -10.00 9.81 11.09
C ILE A 141 -11.04 9.39 10.05
N ALA A 142 -11.14 8.09 9.78
CA ALA A 142 -12.09 7.56 8.79
C ALA A 142 -11.89 8.12 7.37
N ASP A 143 -10.66 8.52 7.05
CA ASP A 143 -10.34 9.11 5.75
C ASP A 143 -9.76 8.07 4.78
N ILE A 144 -10.35 8.01 3.59
CA ILE A 144 -9.97 7.09 2.50
C ILE A 144 -9.12 7.76 1.42
N THR A 145 -8.75 9.03 1.58
CA THR A 145 -7.96 9.73 0.55
C THR A 145 -6.48 9.35 0.57
N SER A 146 -5.96 8.91 1.72
CA SER A 146 -4.62 8.33 1.85
C SER A 146 -4.54 6.88 1.37
N GLU A 147 -3.35 6.41 0.98
CA GLU A 147 -3.13 5.00 0.64
C GLU A 147 -3.40 4.05 1.82
N LEU A 148 -2.90 4.37 3.01
CA LEU A 148 -3.12 3.56 4.22
C LEU A 148 -4.57 3.58 4.69
N GLY A 149 -5.23 4.74 4.63
CA GLY A 149 -6.64 4.88 4.94
C GLY A 149 -7.53 4.15 3.94
N TYR A 150 -7.21 4.23 2.64
CA TYR A 150 -7.93 3.47 1.62
C TYR A 150 -7.77 1.96 1.85
N MET A 151 -6.54 1.48 2.09
CA MET A 151 -6.30 0.08 2.46
C MET A 151 -7.10 -0.34 3.70
N TYR A 152 -7.08 0.48 4.75
CA TYR A 152 -7.74 0.15 6.01
C TYR A 152 -9.27 0.14 5.90
N PHE A 153 -9.87 1.21 5.36
CA PHE A 153 -11.33 1.41 5.34
C PHE A 153 -12.00 0.80 4.12
N ALA A 154 -11.43 0.96 2.92
CA ALA A 154 -12.06 0.52 1.69
C ALA A 154 -11.72 -0.94 1.35
N ASN A 155 -10.44 -1.32 1.43
CA ASN A 155 -10.03 -2.68 1.04
C ASN A 155 -10.34 -3.70 2.14
N LEU A 156 -10.01 -3.38 3.39
CA LEU A 156 -10.18 -4.28 4.53
C LEU A 156 -11.51 -4.09 5.24
N ASN A 157 -12.35 -3.14 4.82
CA ASN A 157 -13.67 -2.89 5.41
C ASN A 157 -13.62 -2.70 6.94
N ASN A 158 -12.55 -2.10 7.44
CA ASN A 158 -12.44 -1.76 8.85
C ASN A 158 -13.26 -0.51 9.18
N ILE A 159 -13.60 -0.38 10.46
CA ILE A 159 -14.34 0.77 10.99
C ILE A 159 -13.40 1.54 11.92
N SER A 160 -13.47 2.87 11.88
CA SER A 160 -12.69 3.72 12.79
C SER A 160 -13.22 3.63 14.21
N SER A 161 -12.36 3.86 15.21
CA SER A 161 -12.79 3.84 16.61
C SER A 161 -13.77 4.95 16.95
N CYS A 162 -13.68 6.10 16.26
CA CYS A 162 -14.60 7.22 16.43
C CYS A 162 -15.32 7.58 15.13
N THR A 163 -16.48 8.23 15.26
CA THR A 163 -17.15 8.85 14.12
C THR A 163 -16.27 9.95 13.52
N PRO A 164 -16.28 10.13 12.18
CA PRO A 164 -15.60 11.26 11.56
C PRO A 164 -16.18 12.57 12.13
N SER A 165 -15.33 13.33 12.84
CA SER A 165 -15.63 14.68 13.30
C SER A 165 -14.43 15.58 12.98
N GLU A 166 -14.67 16.88 12.89
CA GLU A 166 -13.63 17.84 12.50
C GLU A 166 -12.52 18.02 13.55
N TYR A 167 -12.69 17.56 14.80
CA TYR A 167 -11.93 18.10 15.93
C TYR A 167 -11.41 17.08 16.98
N LEU A 168 -11.06 15.85 16.57
CA LEU A 168 -10.48 14.74 17.38
C LEU A 168 -11.47 13.63 17.77
N CYS A 169 -10.93 12.42 17.92
CA CYS A 169 -11.61 11.26 18.50
C CYS A 169 -11.71 11.42 20.03
N ASN A 170 -12.87 11.84 20.53
CA ASN A 170 -13.16 11.90 21.97
C ASN A 170 -13.78 10.55 22.43
N LEU A 171 -13.56 10.15 23.68
CA LEU A 171 -14.12 8.93 24.29
C LEU A 171 -15.65 8.84 24.15
N SER A 172 -16.36 9.98 24.14
CA SER A 172 -17.82 10.06 23.92
C SER A 172 -18.26 9.85 22.47
N SER A 173 -17.33 9.81 21.51
CA SER A 173 -17.56 9.62 20.07
C SER A 173 -17.16 8.23 19.57
N THR A 174 -16.85 7.30 20.48
CA THR A 174 -16.49 5.93 20.11
C THR A 174 -17.67 5.21 19.46
N GLN A 175 -17.42 4.56 18.33
CA GLN A 175 -18.47 3.84 17.60
C GLN A 175 -18.77 2.51 18.28
N ALA A 176 -20.04 2.25 18.60
CA ALA A 176 -20.46 0.99 19.23
C ALA A 176 -20.16 -0.27 18.40
N VAL A 177 -19.93 -0.12 17.09
CA VAL A 177 -19.63 -1.20 16.14
C VAL A 177 -18.12 -1.39 15.95
N TRP A 178 -17.28 -0.56 16.58
CA TRP A 178 -15.83 -0.70 16.48
C TRP A 178 -15.36 -1.99 17.17
N SER A 179 -14.56 -2.77 16.45
CA SER A 179 -13.93 -3.99 16.94
C SER A 179 -12.52 -3.68 17.43
N ALA A 180 -12.13 -4.26 18.56
CA ALA A 180 -10.74 -4.19 19.05
C ALA A 180 -9.75 -4.97 18.15
N SER A 181 -10.26 -5.78 17.23
CA SER A 181 -9.46 -6.51 16.24
C SER A 181 -9.90 -6.11 14.84
N ASN A 182 -8.93 -5.66 14.04
CA ASN A 182 -9.15 -5.25 12.67
C ASN A 182 -9.28 -6.47 11.75
N ASN A 183 -10.09 -6.34 10.72
CA ASN A 183 -10.05 -7.21 9.57
C ASN A 183 -8.72 -7.02 8.82
N VAL A 184 -8.07 -8.14 8.54
CA VAL A 184 -6.82 -8.24 7.80
C VAL A 184 -6.99 -9.07 6.53
N SER A 185 -8.18 -9.60 6.31
CA SER A 185 -8.51 -10.53 5.24
C SER A 185 -9.28 -9.85 4.11
N PHE A 186 -9.02 -10.31 2.90
CA PHE A 186 -9.64 -9.84 1.66
C PHE A 186 -9.90 -11.01 0.72
N LEU A 187 -10.78 -10.79 -0.26
CA LEU A 187 -11.02 -11.74 -1.35
C LEU A 187 -10.00 -11.47 -2.47
N ASP A 188 -9.25 -12.49 -2.87
CA ASP A 188 -8.36 -12.42 -4.02
C ASP A 188 -9.15 -12.44 -5.32
N SER A 189 -8.97 -11.39 -6.13
CA SER A 189 -9.65 -11.24 -7.41
C SER A 189 -8.98 -12.01 -8.56
N VAL A 190 -7.83 -12.66 -8.37
CA VAL A 190 -7.23 -13.56 -9.38
C VAL A 190 -7.96 -14.91 -9.42
N ASN A 191 -8.28 -15.46 -8.25
CA ASN A 191 -8.92 -16.76 -8.09
C ASN A 191 -10.23 -16.58 -7.33
N GLU A 192 -11.19 -15.92 -7.98
CA GLU A 192 -12.51 -15.52 -7.47
C GLU A 192 -12.94 -16.35 -6.24
N ASN A 193 -12.99 -15.70 -5.07
CA ASN A 193 -13.41 -16.24 -3.77
C ASN A 193 -12.35 -16.94 -2.90
N THR A 194 -11.06 -16.89 -3.24
CA THR A 194 -10.02 -17.30 -2.29
C THR A 194 -9.79 -16.20 -1.25
N VAL A 195 -9.99 -16.51 0.03
CA VAL A 195 -9.67 -15.58 1.12
C VAL A 195 -8.16 -15.56 1.34
N LYS A 196 -7.58 -14.36 1.27
CA LYS A 196 -6.19 -14.07 1.62
C LYS A 196 -6.16 -13.08 2.78
N SER A 197 -4.99 -12.93 3.40
CA SER A 197 -4.82 -11.99 4.51
C SER A 197 -3.47 -11.29 4.41
N PHE A 198 -3.43 -10.05 4.89
CA PHE A 198 -2.17 -9.40 5.23
C PHE A 198 -1.63 -9.95 6.55
N ASN A 199 -0.32 -10.07 6.62
CA ASN A 199 0.40 -10.60 7.77
C ASN A 199 0.95 -9.44 8.61
N ASN A 200 1.17 -9.69 9.90
CA ASN A 200 1.81 -8.77 10.83
C ASN A 200 1.13 -7.39 10.96
N LEU A 201 -0.22 -7.36 10.93
CA LEU A 201 -1.01 -6.16 11.24
C LEU A 201 -1.40 -6.06 12.72
N ASN A 202 -1.46 -7.17 13.46
CA ASN A 202 -1.80 -7.16 14.90
C ASN A 202 -0.55 -6.94 15.77
N LEU A 203 0.09 -5.79 15.61
CA LEU A 203 1.34 -5.44 16.30
C LEU A 203 1.08 -4.73 17.63
N ALA A 204 2.01 -4.88 18.57
CA ALA A 204 1.98 -4.15 19.85
C ALA A 204 2.03 -2.62 19.66
N GLN A 205 2.70 -2.15 18.60
CA GLN A 205 2.69 -0.75 18.17
C GLN A 205 2.10 -0.67 16.76
N PRO A 206 0.76 -0.54 16.60
CA PRO A 206 0.09 -0.61 15.31
C PRO A 206 0.08 0.76 14.59
N TYR A 207 1.24 1.43 14.56
CA TYR A 207 1.45 2.72 13.90
C TYR A 207 2.40 2.54 12.71
N PHE A 208 2.10 3.22 11.61
CA PHE A 208 2.82 3.11 10.35
C PHE A 208 3.22 4.48 9.82
N TRP A 209 4.49 4.62 9.46
CA TRP A 209 4.98 5.82 8.81
C TRP A 209 4.42 5.98 7.40
N SER A 210 4.10 7.22 7.04
CA SER A 210 3.95 7.66 5.65
C SER A 210 5.21 8.39 5.18
N ASP A 211 5.35 8.63 3.88
CA ASP A 211 6.45 9.40 3.30
C ASP A 211 6.25 10.92 3.37
N ILE A 212 5.25 11.40 4.11
CA ILE A 212 4.87 12.82 4.11
C ILE A 212 5.44 13.52 5.34
N GLU A 213 6.39 14.40 5.08
CA GLU A 213 6.89 15.41 6.01
C GLU A 213 5.99 16.65 5.98
N THR A 214 5.80 17.30 7.12
CA THR A 214 5.06 18.57 7.15
C THR A 214 6.00 19.77 7.03
N SER A 215 5.60 20.71 6.16
CA SER A 215 6.18 22.05 6.12
C SER A 215 5.31 23.00 6.96
N PRO A 216 5.89 23.94 7.73
CA PRO A 216 7.31 24.30 7.82
C PRO A 216 8.11 23.49 8.86
N GLU A 217 7.48 22.58 9.60
CA GLU A 217 8.11 21.85 10.69
C GLU A 217 8.82 20.57 10.22
N SER A 218 10.07 20.71 9.75
CA SER A 218 10.90 19.58 9.27
C SER A 218 11.17 18.44 10.28
N GLY A 219 10.71 18.59 11.52
CA GLY A 219 10.81 17.61 12.59
C GLY A 219 9.64 16.63 12.68
N LEU A 220 8.56 16.85 11.92
CA LEU A 220 7.32 16.07 12.01
C LEU A 220 7.06 15.28 10.72
N ALA A 221 6.41 14.13 10.87
CA ALA A 221 5.94 13.30 9.77
C ALA A 221 4.56 12.70 10.08
N TRP A 222 3.80 12.41 9.04
CA TRP A 222 2.50 11.77 9.15
C TRP A 222 2.62 10.27 9.42
N TYR A 223 1.72 9.77 10.26
CA TYR A 223 1.54 8.34 10.52
C TYR A 223 0.07 7.93 10.41
N PHE A 224 -0.15 6.63 10.22
CA PHE A 224 -1.47 5.99 10.31
C PHE A 224 -1.50 5.02 11.49
N GLY A 225 -2.51 5.12 12.34
CA GLY A 225 -2.76 4.16 13.41
C GLY A 225 -3.87 3.18 13.02
N ILE A 226 -3.51 1.94 12.68
CA ILE A 226 -4.51 0.96 12.24
C ILE A 226 -5.46 0.55 13.36
N HIS A 227 -5.09 0.62 14.64
CA HIS A 227 -6.00 0.24 15.72
C HIS A 227 -7.26 1.13 15.77
N THR A 228 -7.12 2.42 15.47
CA THR A 228 -8.21 3.40 15.55
C THR A 228 -8.65 3.94 14.19
N GLY A 229 -7.86 3.69 13.13
CA GLY A 229 -8.07 4.28 11.81
C GLY A 229 -7.76 5.79 11.77
N GLN A 230 -6.88 6.26 12.65
CA GLN A 230 -6.50 7.66 12.73
C GLN A 230 -5.25 7.96 11.91
N GLN A 231 -5.13 9.22 11.51
CA GLN A 231 -4.04 9.80 10.76
C GLN A 231 -3.64 11.09 11.47
N ASP A 232 -2.37 11.20 11.87
CA ASP A 232 -1.90 12.38 12.60
C ASP A 232 -0.41 12.64 12.30
N ILE A 233 0.07 13.82 12.67
CA ILE A 233 1.48 14.17 12.61
C ILE A 233 2.14 13.90 13.95
N THR A 234 3.40 13.47 13.91
CA THR A 234 4.16 13.26 15.14
C THR A 234 5.65 13.47 14.90
N ASN A 235 6.41 13.46 15.99
CA ASN A 235 7.85 13.60 15.95
C ASN A 235 8.49 12.42 15.20
N LYS A 236 9.33 12.71 14.20
CA LYS A 236 10.04 11.69 13.42
C LYS A 236 10.96 10.77 14.26
N GLY A 237 11.27 11.15 15.51
CA GLY A 237 12.04 10.37 16.46
C GLY A 237 11.29 9.25 17.19
N PHE A 238 9.96 9.15 17.05
CA PHE A 238 9.21 7.97 17.53
C PHE A 238 9.54 6.75 16.68
N LYS A 239 9.40 5.54 17.24
CA LYS A 239 9.61 4.30 16.48
C LYS A 239 8.26 3.72 16.10
N MET A 240 8.08 3.42 14.82
CA MET A 240 6.85 2.89 14.22
C MET A 240 7.21 1.93 13.09
N ASN A 241 6.22 1.20 12.56
CA ASN A 241 6.45 0.27 11.46
C ASN A 241 6.41 1.00 10.11
N ALA A 242 6.81 0.27 9.07
CA ALA A 242 6.72 0.71 7.68
C ALA A 242 6.00 -0.35 6.86
N TRP A 243 4.80 -0.02 6.38
CA TRP A 243 4.08 -0.89 5.44
C TRP A 243 4.42 -0.44 4.02
N ILE A 244 5.29 -1.21 3.39
CA ILE A 244 5.96 -0.82 2.16
C ILE A 244 5.10 -1.21 0.96
N LEU A 245 5.16 -0.36 -0.07
CA LEU A 245 4.49 -0.57 -1.34
C LEU A 245 5.33 0.00 -2.49
N ARG A 246 4.91 -0.26 -3.72
CA ARG A 246 5.44 0.38 -4.93
C ARG A 246 4.30 0.80 -5.86
N ASP A 247 4.59 1.72 -6.77
CA ASP A 247 3.67 2.08 -7.84
C ASP A 247 3.54 0.96 -8.89
N GLY A 248 2.32 0.81 -9.40
CA GLY A 248 1.98 -0.11 -10.47
C GLY A 248 1.89 -1.58 -10.06
N ASP A 249 1.39 -2.37 -10.99
CA ASP A 249 1.32 -3.83 -10.90
C ASP A 249 2.72 -4.47 -11.04
N VAL A 250 2.84 -5.69 -10.53
CA VAL A 250 4.00 -6.60 -10.63
C VAL A 250 3.66 -7.87 -11.42
N ALA A 251 2.47 -7.94 -12.02
CA ALA A 251 2.05 -9.04 -12.88
C ALA A 251 3.16 -9.36 -13.89
N THR A 252 3.69 -10.58 -13.82
CA THR A 252 4.56 -11.08 -14.86
C THR A 252 3.70 -11.15 -16.12
N THR A 253 4.11 -10.45 -17.18
CA THR A 253 3.53 -10.64 -18.51
C THR A 253 3.93 -12.02 -19.02
N THR A 254 3.41 -13.08 -18.40
CA THR A 254 3.25 -14.34 -19.12
C THR A 254 2.21 -14.02 -20.18
N VAL A 255 2.69 -13.63 -21.36
CA VAL A 255 1.91 -13.70 -22.58
C VAL A 255 2.06 -15.15 -23.05
N PRO A 256 1.14 -16.07 -22.72
CA PRO A 256 0.92 -17.15 -23.65
C PRO A 256 0.18 -16.47 -24.81
N SER A 257 0.85 -16.33 -25.94
CA SER A 257 0.13 -16.17 -27.20
C SER A 257 0.06 -17.53 -27.90
N PRO A 258 -0.91 -18.41 -27.57
CA PRO A 258 -1.32 -19.45 -28.50
C PRO A 258 -1.88 -18.82 -29.78
N SER A 259 -2.58 -17.69 -29.66
CA SER A 259 -3.39 -17.14 -30.73
C SER A 259 -2.59 -16.46 -31.85
N ALA A 260 -1.52 -15.71 -31.57
CA ALA A 260 -0.73 -15.08 -32.63
C ALA A 260 0.12 -16.09 -33.41
N LEU A 261 0.63 -17.15 -32.76
CA LEU A 261 1.33 -18.23 -33.48
C LEU A 261 0.35 -19.05 -34.33
N LEU A 262 -0.86 -19.34 -33.81
CA LEU A 262 -1.91 -20.01 -34.58
C LEU A 262 -2.41 -19.16 -35.76
N LEU A 263 -2.54 -17.83 -35.60
CA LEU A 263 -2.89 -16.90 -36.68
C LEU A 263 -1.80 -16.78 -37.75
N ILE A 264 -0.52 -16.76 -37.35
CA ILE A 264 0.60 -16.73 -38.30
C ILE A 264 0.73 -18.08 -39.03
N CYS A 265 0.62 -19.21 -38.32
CA CYS A 265 0.65 -20.55 -38.94
C CYS A 265 -0.53 -20.78 -39.88
N SER A 266 -1.74 -20.36 -39.51
CA SER A 266 -2.92 -20.46 -40.38
C SER A 266 -2.79 -19.60 -41.63
N SER A 267 -2.18 -18.42 -41.55
CA SER A 267 -1.90 -17.60 -42.74
C SER A 267 -0.89 -18.26 -43.70
N LEU A 268 0.17 -18.88 -43.17
CA LEU A 268 1.20 -19.58 -43.95
C LEU A 268 0.65 -20.83 -44.68
N LEU A 269 -0.25 -21.58 -44.03
CA LEU A 269 -0.93 -22.73 -44.65
C LEU A 269 -1.84 -22.31 -45.80
N SER A 270 -2.55 -21.18 -45.69
CA SER A 270 -3.37 -20.65 -46.80
C SER A 270 -2.54 -20.26 -48.03
N PHE A 271 -1.32 -19.75 -47.86
CA PHE A 271 -0.42 -19.42 -48.98
C PHE A 271 0.15 -20.65 -49.69
N ILE A 272 0.45 -21.72 -48.96
CA ILE A 272 0.97 -22.98 -49.55
C ILE A 272 -0.12 -23.66 -50.37
N CYS A 273 -1.36 -23.69 -49.87
CA CYS A 273 -2.50 -24.26 -50.61
C CYS A 273 -2.83 -23.47 -51.90
N PHE A 274 -2.64 -22.15 -51.92
CA PHE A 274 -2.83 -21.34 -53.13
C PHE A 274 -1.76 -21.58 -54.19
N LYS A 275 -0.51 -21.82 -53.78
CA LYS A 275 0.61 -22.05 -54.72
C LYS A 275 0.55 -23.43 -55.37
N LEU A 276 0.04 -24.45 -54.68
CA LEU A 276 -0.11 -25.81 -55.21
C LEU A 276 -1.28 -25.95 -56.21
N ARG A 277 -2.26 -25.04 -56.18
CA ARG A 277 -3.43 -25.07 -57.08
C ARG A 277 -3.15 -24.48 -58.47
N ASN A 278 -2.03 -23.77 -58.64
CA ASN A 278 -1.62 -23.16 -59.92
C ASN A 278 -0.56 -24.00 -60.69
N ILE A 279 -0.28 -25.23 -60.25
CA ILE A 279 0.69 -26.15 -60.87
C ILE A 279 0.00 -27.45 -61.37
N ALA A 280 -1.34 -27.50 -61.35
CA ALA A 280 -2.14 -28.59 -61.91
C ALA A 280 -2.87 -28.15 -63.18
#